data_AF-A0A7I8EFK1-F1
#
_entry.id   AF-A0A7I8EFK1-F1
#
_cell.length_a   1.000
_cell.length_b   1.000
_cell.length_c   1.000
_cell.angle_alpha   90.00
_cell.angle_beta   90.00
_cell.angle_gamma   90.00
#
_symmetry.space_group_name_H-M   'P 1'
#
loop_
_entity.id
_entity.type
_entity.pdbx_description
1 polymer ?
#
loop_
_entity_poly.entity_id
_entity_poly.type
_entity_poly.pdbx_seq_one_letter_code
_entity_poly.pdbx_strand_id
1 'polypeptide(L)'
;MTEKLDPPRTPEAVREYWTRQWTIVSPLVEPKQFKKATDDSIIVDVQQSVRDLEGKPLQDQTHGLQDKLVGHVFHFQEGKVVRFDIQDVSS
;
A
#
# COMPACT_ATOMS: atom_id res chain seq x y z
N MET A 1 12.12 -6.06 -21.78
CA MET A 1 10.74 -5.89 -22.27
C MET A 1 9.83 -6.12 -21.08
N THR A 2 9.65 -5.09 -20.26
CA THR A 2 8.82 -5.19 -19.05
C THR A 2 7.42 -4.76 -19.47
N GLU A 3 6.56 -5.74 -19.75
CA GLU A 3 5.15 -5.49 -20.03
C GLU A 3 4.52 -4.93 -18.75
N LYS A 4 4.35 -3.61 -18.70
CA LYS A 4 3.48 -2.97 -17.71
C LYS A 4 2.06 -3.42 -18.05
N LEU A 5 1.66 -4.57 -17.52
CA LEU A 5 0.30 -5.09 -17.63
C LEU A 5 -0.66 -4.02 -17.09
N ASP A 6 -1.54 -3.53 -17.97
CA ASP A 6 -2.60 -2.58 -17.63
C ASP A 6 -3.44 -3.17 -16.49
N PRO A 7 -3.62 -2.46 -15.35
CA PRO A 7 -4.35 -3.02 -14.24
C PRO A 7 -5.82 -3.28 -14.63
N PRO A 8 -6.39 -4.43 -14.25
CA PRO A 8 -7.76 -4.78 -14.61
C PRO A 8 -8.76 -3.73 -14.11
N ARG A 9 -9.78 -3.45 -14.93
CA ARG A 9 -10.76 -2.38 -14.66
C ARG A 9 -11.99 -2.84 -13.87
N THR A 10 -12.19 -4.16 -13.69
CA THR A 10 -13.36 -4.69 -12.98
C THR A 10 -12.99 -5.13 -11.56
N PRO A 11 -13.91 -4.99 -10.58
CA PRO A 11 -13.64 -5.38 -9.19
C PRO A 11 -13.20 -6.84 -9.03
N GLU A 12 -13.79 -7.74 -9.83
CA GLU A 12 -13.46 -9.17 -9.82
C GLU A 12 -12.05 -9.43 -10.34
N ALA A 13 -11.66 -8.81 -11.46
CA ALA A 13 -10.34 -9.00 -12.02
C ALA A 13 -9.26 -8.29 -11.17
N VAL A 14 -9.57 -7.17 -10.53
CA VAL A 14 -8.71 -6.55 -9.48
C VAL A 14 -8.50 -7.54 -8.34
N ARG A 15 -9.57 -8.18 -7.84
CA ARG A 15 -9.48 -9.17 -6.76
C ARG A 15 -8.66 -10.40 -7.16
N GLU A 16 -8.88 -10.96 -8.34
CA GLU A 16 -8.12 -12.12 -8.82
C GLU A 16 -6.64 -11.80 -9.02
N TYR A 17 -6.35 -10.63 -9.60
CA TYR A 17 -4.99 -10.12 -9.76
C TYR A 17 -4.29 -9.99 -8.42
N TRP A 18 -4.91 -9.31 -7.44
CA TRP A 18 -4.35 -9.18 -6.09
C TRP A 18 -4.22 -10.52 -5.37
N THR A 19 -5.17 -11.44 -5.53
CA THR A 19 -5.13 -12.79 -4.90
C THR A 19 -3.94 -13.60 -5.41
N ARG A 20 -3.67 -13.58 -6.72
CA ARG A 20 -2.49 -14.24 -7.31
C ARG A 20 -1.19 -13.56 -6.89
N GLN A 21 -1.17 -12.23 -6.83
CA GLN A 21 -0.01 -11.47 -6.36
C GLN A 21 0.30 -11.75 -4.88
N TRP A 22 -0.70 -11.87 -4.02
CA TRP A 22 -0.54 -12.23 -2.59
C TRP A 22 -0.09 -13.69 -2.36
N THR A 23 -0.10 -14.53 -3.41
CA THR A 23 0.50 -15.88 -3.35
C THR A 23 2.01 -15.83 -3.59
N ILE A 24 2.60 -14.68 -3.92
CA ILE A 24 4.01 -14.54 -4.30
C ILE A 24 4.74 -13.54 -3.39
N VAL A 25 4.02 -12.55 -2.85
CA VAL A 25 4.58 -11.53 -1.95
C VAL A 25 3.71 -11.34 -0.71
N SER A 26 4.37 -11.12 0.43
CA SER A 26 3.74 -10.74 1.70
C SER A 26 3.95 -9.25 1.95
N PRO A 27 2.97 -8.38 1.64
CA PRO A 27 3.06 -6.96 1.97
C PRO A 27 2.87 -6.78 3.49
N LEU A 28 3.89 -6.25 4.14
CA LEU A 28 3.85 -5.85 5.55
C LEU A 28 3.69 -4.33 5.62
N VAL A 29 2.74 -3.87 6.42
CA VAL A 29 2.50 -2.44 6.67
C VAL A 29 2.65 -2.18 8.15
N GLU A 30 3.70 -1.46 8.53
CA GLU A 30 3.95 -1.08 9.92
C GLU A 30 3.62 0.39 10.14
N PRO A 31 2.64 0.74 10.99
CA PRO A 31 2.38 2.13 11.36
C PRO A 31 3.56 2.68 12.17
N LYS A 32 4.06 3.85 11.75
CA LYS A 32 5.18 4.55 12.40
C LYS A 32 4.69 5.78 13.17
N GLN A 33 3.71 6.51 12.65
CA GLN A 33 3.19 7.70 13.31
C GLN A 33 1.73 7.94 12.94
N PHE A 34 0.95 8.45 13.91
CA PHE A 34 -0.43 8.90 13.70
C PHE A 34 -0.48 10.42 13.87
N LYS A 35 -1.13 11.10 12.93
CA LYS A 35 -1.33 12.55 12.93
C LYS A 35 -2.80 12.83 12.64
N LYS A 36 -3.37 13.80 13.36
CA LYS A 36 -4.68 14.34 13.02
C LYS A 36 -4.47 15.58 12.18
N ALA A 37 -5.06 15.61 10.99
CA ALA A 37 -5.04 16.76 10.11
C ALA A 37 -6.08 17.81 10.52
N THR A 38 -5.96 19.00 9.94
CA THR A 38 -6.85 20.14 10.23
C THR A 38 -8.28 19.95 9.72
N ASP A 39 -8.48 19.05 8.75
CA ASP A 39 -9.79 18.67 8.19
C ASP A 39 -10.43 17.46 8.89
N ASP A 40 -9.98 17.15 10.11
CA ASP A 40 -10.35 15.96 10.90
C ASP A 40 -9.99 14.60 10.26
N SER A 41 -9.25 14.59 9.13
CA SER A 41 -8.67 13.36 8.59
C SER A 41 -7.55 12.82 9.49
N ILE A 42 -7.36 11.51 9.46
CA ILE A 42 -6.26 10.84 10.17
C ILE A 42 -5.21 10.42 9.16
N ILE A 43 -4.00 10.92 9.34
CA ILE A 43 -2.83 10.54 8.54
C ILE A 43 -2.02 9.55 9.36
N VAL A 44 -1.77 8.38 8.80
CA VAL A 44 -0.91 7.36 9.39
C VAL A 44 0.31 7.20 8.50
N ASP A 45 1.48 7.61 8.98
CA ASP A 45 2.74 7.32 8.30
C ASP A 45 3.01 5.82 8.51
N VAL A 46 3.14 5.08 7.40
CA VAL A 46 3.36 3.65 7.40
C VAL A 46 4.62 3.30 6.62
N GLN A 47 5.41 2.36 7.13
CA GLN A 47 6.46 1.70 6.36
C GLN A 47 5.85 0.49 5.68
N GLN A 48 5.82 0.53 4.36
CA GLN A 48 5.37 -0.58 3.53
C GLN A 48 6.61 -1.36 3.06
N SER A 49 6.67 -2.63 3.44
CA SER A 49 7.71 -3.57 3.03
C SER A 49 7.11 -4.69 2.21
N VAL A 50 7.71 -5.01 1.07
CA VAL A 50 7.33 -6.18 0.28
C VAL A 50 8.38 -7.26 0.49
N ARG A 51 7.98 -8.35 1.15
CA ARG A 51 8.83 -9.51 1.40
C ARG A 51 8.34 -10.69 0.55
N ASP A 52 9.25 -11.61 0.25
CA ASP A 52 8.84 -12.92 -0.26
C ASP A 52 8.09 -13.72 0.82
N LEU A 53 7.56 -14.88 0.43
CA LEU A 53 6.85 -15.77 1.35
C LEU A 53 7.73 -16.34 2.47
N GLU A 54 9.06 -16.29 2.34
CA GLU A 54 10.01 -16.68 3.39
C GLU A 54 10.37 -15.51 4.33
N GLY A 55 9.76 -14.34 4.13
CA GLY A 55 10.01 -13.13 4.93
C GLY A 55 11.31 -12.40 4.57
N LYS A 56 12.00 -12.80 3.50
CA LYS A 56 13.22 -12.14 3.04
C LYS A 56 12.85 -10.95 2.14
N PRO A 57 13.67 -9.88 2.16
CA PRO A 57 13.54 -8.83 1.16
C PRO A 57 13.66 -9.44 -0.24
N LEU A 58 12.82 -9.03 -1.18
CA LEU A 58 12.93 -9.45 -2.57
C LEU A 58 14.30 -9.02 -3.12
N GLN A 59 15.23 -9.96 -3.24
CA GLN A 59 16.62 -9.67 -3.65
C GLN A 59 16.72 -9.29 -5.13
N ASP A 60 15.72 -9.66 -5.93
CA ASP A 60 15.65 -9.29 -7.35
C ASP A 60 15.03 -7.89 -7.49
N GLN A 61 15.91 -6.88 -7.44
CA GLN A 61 15.59 -5.46 -7.55
C GLN A 61 15.00 -5.04 -8.93
N THR A 62 14.57 -5.99 -9.77
CA THR A 62 13.97 -5.74 -11.08
C THR A 62 12.57 -5.10 -10.98
N HIS A 63 11.94 -5.11 -9.79
CA HIS A 63 10.61 -4.53 -9.58
C HIS A 63 10.58 -3.23 -8.78
N GLY A 64 11.72 -2.72 -8.29
CA GLY A 64 11.78 -1.43 -7.58
C GLY A 64 10.94 -1.35 -6.28
N LEU A 65 10.51 -2.50 -5.76
CA LEU A 65 9.70 -2.61 -4.54
C LEU A 65 10.64 -2.53 -3.32
N GLN A 66 11.18 -1.34 -3.08
CA GLN A 66 11.89 -1.04 -1.84
C GLN A 66 10.89 -0.71 -0.73
N ASP A 67 11.34 -0.83 0.52
CA ASP A 67 10.61 -0.30 1.66
C ASP A 67 10.29 1.17 1.41
N LYS A 68 9.00 1.53 1.47
CA LYS A 68 8.53 2.89 1.23
C LYS A 68 7.80 3.43 2.44
N LEU A 69 8.16 4.64 2.86
CA LEU A 69 7.38 5.41 3.82
C LEU A 69 6.28 6.15 3.05
N VAL A 70 5.02 5.83 3.34
CA VAL A 70 3.84 6.49 2.74
C VAL A 70 2.87 6.95 3.82
N GLY A 71 2.09 7.99 3.54
CA GLY A 71 1.02 8.46 4.41
C GLY A 71 -0.31 7.85 3.98
N HIS A 72 -0.93 7.07 4.85
CA HIS A 72 -2.30 6.61 4.70
C HIS A 72 -3.25 7.67 5.26
N VAL A 73 -4.04 8.31 4.41
CA VAL A 73 -4.98 9.37 4.81
C VAL A 73 -6.39 8.78 4.85
N PHE A 74 -7.01 8.83 6.02
CA PHE A 74 -8.37 8.35 6.26
C PHE A 74 -9.29 9.53 6.54
N HIS A 75 -10.31 9.71 5.69
CA HIS A 75 -11.39 10.66 5.96
C HIS A 75 -12.58 9.94 6.59
N PHE A 76 -13.14 10.55 7.62
CA PHE A 76 -14.25 9.98 8.37
C PHE A 76 -15.51 10.80 8.22
N GLN A 77 -16.65 10.12 8.18
CA GLN A 77 -17.97 10.71 8.35
C GLN A 77 -18.75 9.81 9.31
N GLU A 78 -19.30 10.39 10.39
CA GLU A 78 -20.06 9.65 11.41
C GLU A 78 -19.31 8.42 11.96
N GLY A 79 -17.98 8.56 12.15
CA GLY A 79 -17.12 7.49 12.68
C GLY A 79 -16.77 6.39 11.68
N LYS A 80 -17.18 6.49 10.41
CA LYS A 80 -16.86 5.52 9.35
C LYS A 80 -15.86 6.11 8.36
N VAL A 81 -14.94 5.29 7.86
CA VAL A 81 -14.04 5.67 6.76
C VAL A 81 -14.87 5.83 5.49
N VAL A 82 -14.89 7.03 4.92
CA VAL A 82 -15.60 7.33 3.67
C VAL A 82 -14.66 7.53 2.48
N ARG A 83 -13.38 7.80 2.75
CA ARG A 83 -12.36 7.96 1.72
C ARG A 83 -10.99 7.56 2.26
N PHE A 84 -10.20 6.94 1.40
CA PHE A 84 -8.83 6.53 1.67
C PHE A 84 -7.93 7.04 0.54
N ASP A 85 -6.88 7.77 0.89
CA ASP A 85 -5.87 8.26 -0.03
C ASP A 85 -4.48 7.82 0.44
N ILE A 86 -3.55 7.70 -0.51
CA ILE A 86 -2.13 7.44 -0.24
C ILE A 86 -1.35 8.66 -0.70
N GLN A 87 -0.58 9.25 0.21
CA GLN A 87 0.33 10.36 -0.10
C GLN A 87 1.79 9.93 0.08
N ASP A 88 2.67 10.53 -0.71
CA ASP A 88 4.11 10.41 -0.48
C ASP A 88 4.49 11.18 0.79
N VAL A 89 5.30 10.57 1.66
CA VAL A 89 5.86 11.30 2.81
C VAL A 89 7.18 11.89 2.33
N SER A 90 7.10 12.99 1.57
CA SER A 90 8.30 13.75 1.22
C SER A 90 8.90 14.30 2.52
N SER A 91 10.08 13.78 2.88
CA SER A 91 10.91 14.30 3.98
C SER A 91 11.41 15.70 3.70
#